data_AF-A0AAQ2T467-F1
#
_entry.id   AF-A0AAQ2T467-F1
#
_cell.length_a   1.000
_cell.length_b   1.000
_cell.length_c   1.000
_cell.angle_alpha   90.00
_cell.angle_beta   90.00
_cell.angle_gamma   90.00
#
_symmetry.space_group_name_H-M   'P 1'
#
loop_
_entity.id
_entity.type
_entity.pdbx_description
1 polymer ?
#
loop_
_entity_poly.entity_id
_entity_poly.type
_entity_poly.pdbx_seq_one_letter_code
_entity_poly.pdbx_strand_id
1 'polypeptide(L)'
;MLPVGAREQVSFKDGKEVDYGTPGSVRPDWCIGNICSIEVKNYDIHDNRNGLINIITEQAKERDKHLPKGMVQQVYIDLRGQKYSPADRDDIKKRIVNKSNGIIKFDDILFIGGDE
;
A
#
# COMPACT_ATOMS: atom_id res chain seq x y z
N MET A 1 -16.33 0.69 -3.36
CA MET A 1 -16.80 1.81 -2.51
C MET A 1 -15.69 2.09 -1.52
N LEU A 2 -15.28 3.35 -1.37
CA LEU A 2 -14.25 3.72 -0.39
C LEU A 2 -14.78 3.54 1.04
N PRO A 3 -13.91 3.33 2.05
CA PRO A 3 -14.37 3.33 3.43
C PRO A 3 -14.98 4.69 3.82
N VAL A 4 -15.93 4.68 4.75
CA VAL A 4 -16.57 5.91 5.24
C VAL A 4 -15.51 6.85 5.84
N GLY A 5 -15.52 8.12 5.42
CA GLY A 5 -14.54 9.13 5.89
C GLY A 5 -13.22 9.14 5.11
N ALA A 6 -13.07 8.30 4.09
CA ALA A 6 -11.92 8.33 3.19
C ALA A 6 -11.89 9.60 2.34
N ARG A 7 -10.72 10.22 2.28
CA ARG A 7 -10.40 11.32 1.37
C ARG A 7 -9.56 10.77 0.23
N GLU A 8 -10.11 10.79 -0.97
CA GLU A 8 -9.39 10.48 -2.21
C GLU A 8 -8.75 11.73 -2.81
N GLN A 9 -7.86 11.53 -3.79
CA GLN A 9 -7.22 12.59 -4.58
C GLN A 9 -6.35 13.59 -3.76
N VAL A 10 -5.92 13.22 -2.55
CA VAL A 10 -5.05 14.06 -1.71
C VAL A 10 -3.58 13.82 -2.05
N SER A 11 -2.87 14.88 -2.42
CA SER A 11 -1.43 14.83 -2.72
C SER A 11 -0.61 15.35 -1.54
N PHE A 12 0.56 14.77 -1.32
CA PHE A 12 1.50 15.18 -0.30
C PHE A 12 2.89 15.43 -0.85
N LYS A 13 3.55 16.46 -0.34
CA LYS A 13 4.95 16.75 -0.59
C LYS A 13 5.60 17.29 0.68
N ASP A 14 6.73 16.70 1.03
CA ASP A 14 7.58 17.11 2.16
C ASP A 14 6.80 17.29 3.48
N GLY A 15 5.87 16.38 3.74
CA GLY A 15 5.06 16.34 4.95
C GLY A 15 3.82 17.24 4.94
N LYS A 16 3.47 17.85 3.81
CA LYS A 16 2.32 18.76 3.67
C LYS A 16 1.40 18.34 2.54
N GLU A 17 0.11 18.57 2.74
CA GLU A 17 -0.88 18.47 1.67
C GLU A 17 -0.62 19.55 0.61
N VAL A 18 -0.70 19.17 -0.67
CA VAL A 18 -0.45 20.05 -1.83
C VAL A 18 -1.48 19.80 -2.92
N ASP A 19 -1.56 20.74 -3.87
CA ASP A 19 -2.47 20.63 -5.02
C ASP A 19 -2.13 19.43 -5.91
N TYR A 20 -3.16 18.88 -6.55
CA TYR A 20 -3.01 17.79 -7.50
C TYR A 20 -2.07 18.16 -8.65
N GLY A 21 -1.23 17.22 -9.05
CA GLY A 21 -0.25 17.42 -10.13
C GLY A 21 1.01 18.17 -9.70
N THR A 22 1.16 18.53 -8.42
CA THR A 22 2.40 19.11 -7.89
C THR A 22 3.59 18.19 -8.19
N PRO A 23 4.62 18.65 -8.91
CA PRO A 23 5.76 17.80 -9.28
C PRO A 23 6.50 17.24 -8.05
N GLY A 24 6.74 15.93 -8.07
CA GLY A 24 7.37 15.20 -6.96
C GLY A 24 6.47 15.00 -5.75
N SER A 25 5.17 15.22 -5.86
CA SER A 25 4.21 14.82 -4.81
C SER A 25 3.86 13.34 -4.94
N VAL A 26 3.50 12.72 -3.82
CA VAL A 26 2.88 11.39 -3.78
C VAL A 26 1.38 11.53 -3.59
N ARG A 27 0.63 10.60 -4.17
CA ARG A 27 -0.83 10.56 -4.03
C ARG A 27 -1.27 9.16 -3.61
N PRO A 28 -1.55 8.94 -2.32
CA PRO A 28 -2.21 7.73 -1.87
C PRO A 28 -3.57 7.54 -2.56
N ASP A 29 -4.04 6.30 -2.63
CA ASP A 29 -5.35 5.99 -3.21
C ASP A 29 -6.46 6.66 -2.40
N TRP A 30 -6.34 6.59 -1.07
CA TRP A 30 -7.14 7.34 -0.12
C TRP A 30 -6.42 7.51 1.23
N CYS A 31 -6.88 8.48 2.05
CA CYS A 31 -6.46 8.60 3.44
C CYS A 31 -7.67 8.77 4.39
N ILE A 32 -7.56 8.24 5.60
CA ILE A 32 -8.51 8.40 6.71
C ILE A 32 -7.72 8.79 7.96
N GLY A 33 -7.87 10.03 8.42
CA GLY A 33 -7.07 10.54 9.53
C GLY A 33 -5.58 10.43 9.24
N ASN A 34 -4.86 9.62 10.04
CA ASN A 34 -3.43 9.37 9.90
C ASN A 34 -3.09 8.13 9.06
N ILE A 35 -4.07 7.44 8.47
CA ILE A 35 -3.85 6.26 7.62
C ILE A 35 -3.94 6.68 6.16
N CYS A 36 -2.99 6.27 5.32
CA CYS A 36 -3.05 6.41 3.87
C CYS A 36 -2.83 5.05 3.19
N SER A 37 -3.57 4.77 2.12
CA SER A 37 -3.60 3.45 1.49
C SER A 37 -2.76 3.37 0.22
N ILE A 38 -2.15 2.20 0.01
CA ILE A 38 -1.57 1.69 -1.24
C ILE A 38 -2.50 0.56 -1.69
N GLU A 39 -3.34 0.78 -2.70
CA GLU A 39 -4.16 -0.28 -3.28
C GLU A 39 -3.45 -0.88 -4.50
N VAL A 40 -3.24 -2.19 -4.50
CA VAL A 40 -2.59 -2.91 -5.60
C VAL A 40 -3.54 -3.93 -6.22
N LYS A 41 -3.78 -3.76 -7.52
CA LYS A 41 -4.67 -4.60 -8.33
C LYS A 41 -3.88 -5.32 -9.42
N ASN A 42 -4.41 -6.47 -9.86
CA ASN A 42 -4.01 -7.17 -11.09
C ASN A 42 -2.59 -7.78 -11.10
N TYR A 43 -2.07 -8.24 -9.96
CA TYR A 43 -0.85 -9.05 -9.91
C TYR A 43 -1.18 -10.51 -9.66
N ASP A 44 -0.73 -11.41 -10.53
CA ASP A 44 -0.70 -12.84 -10.26
C ASP A 44 0.49 -13.15 -9.33
N ILE A 45 0.20 -13.71 -8.15
CA ILE A 45 1.23 -14.00 -7.15
C ILE A 45 2.05 -15.28 -7.43
N HIS A 46 1.66 -16.07 -8.42
CA HIS A 46 2.43 -17.24 -8.87
C HIS A 46 3.43 -16.84 -9.94
N ASP A 47 3.03 -15.94 -10.83
CA ASP A 47 3.88 -15.50 -11.95
C ASP A 47 4.72 -14.26 -11.61
N ASN A 48 4.20 -13.32 -10.81
CA ASN A 48 4.83 -12.01 -10.60
C ASN A 48 4.81 -11.51 -9.15
N ARG A 49 5.07 -12.40 -8.20
CA ARG A 49 5.20 -12.05 -6.76
C ARG A 49 6.27 -11.00 -6.49
N ASN A 50 7.41 -11.11 -7.17
CA ASN A 50 8.54 -10.21 -6.95
C ASN A 50 8.23 -8.79 -7.43
N GLY A 51 7.55 -8.65 -8.57
CA GLY A 51 7.09 -7.37 -9.09
C GLY A 51 6.11 -6.71 -8.13
N LEU A 52 5.12 -7.47 -7.65
CA LEU A 52 4.15 -7.02 -6.64
C LEU A 52 4.86 -6.44 -5.39
N ILE A 53 5.80 -7.19 -4.83
CA ILE A 53 6.52 -6.76 -3.62
C ILE A 53 7.39 -5.52 -3.88
N ASN A 54 8.06 -5.46 -5.03
CA ASN A 54 8.91 -4.33 -5.39
C ASN A 54 8.10 -3.05 -5.53
N ILE A 55 6.98 -3.09 -6.27
CA ILE A 55 6.18 -1.88 -6.50
C ILE A 55 5.56 -1.34 -5.21
N ILE A 56 5.10 -2.23 -4.32
CA ILE A 56 4.60 -1.83 -2.99
C ILE A 56 5.71 -1.16 -2.18
N THR A 57 6.89 -1.79 -2.16
CA THR A 57 8.04 -1.28 -1.41
C THR A 57 8.50 0.08 -1.91
N GLU A 58 8.62 0.25 -3.22
CA GLU A 58 9.06 1.49 -3.86
C GLU A 58 8.08 2.63 -3.56
N GLN A 59 6.77 2.36 -3.70
CA GLN A 59 5.73 3.33 -3.33
C GLN A 59 5.80 3.69 -1.85
N ALA A 60 5.98 2.71 -0.97
CA ALA A 60 6.04 2.95 0.47
C ALA A 60 7.23 3.86 0.85
N LYS A 61 8.41 3.60 0.27
CA LYS A 61 9.61 4.40 0.50
C LYS A 61 9.47 5.82 -0.05
N GLU A 62 8.86 5.98 -1.22
CA GLU A 62 8.66 7.32 -1.77
C GLU A 62 7.64 8.11 -0.96
N ARG A 63 6.56 7.45 -0.51
CA ARG A 63 5.55 8.06 0.33
C ARG A 63 6.08 8.43 1.71
N ASP A 64 6.96 7.64 2.31
CA ASP A 64 7.55 7.95 3.61
C ASP A 64 8.32 9.28 3.60
N LYS A 65 8.91 9.66 2.46
CA LYS A 65 9.60 10.95 2.30
C LYS A 65 8.65 12.15 2.31
N HIS A 66 7.42 11.96 1.83
CA HIS A 66 6.53 13.06 1.48
C HIS A 66 5.25 13.10 2.32
N LEU A 67 4.84 12.00 2.94
CA LEU A 67 3.73 11.97 3.88
C LEU A 67 4.10 12.71 5.18
N PRO A 68 3.11 13.35 5.83
CA PRO A 68 3.27 13.84 7.19
C PRO A 68 3.86 12.79 8.13
N LYS A 69 4.77 13.21 9.01
CA LYS A 69 5.40 12.32 9.98
C LYS A 69 4.34 11.64 10.87
N GLY A 70 4.48 10.33 11.05
CA GLY A 70 3.57 9.53 11.87
C GLY A 70 2.33 9.02 11.15
N MET A 71 2.20 9.27 9.84
CA MET A 71 1.20 8.57 9.04
C MET A 71 1.53 7.09 8.89
N VAL A 72 0.47 6.27 8.90
CA VAL A 72 0.52 4.83 8.68
C VAL A 72 0.18 4.55 7.23
N GLN A 73 0.96 3.68 6.60
CA GLN A 73 0.71 3.24 5.23
C GLN A 73 0.09 1.84 5.24
N GLN A 74 -1.16 1.72 4.81
CA GLN A 74 -1.86 0.44 4.66
C GLN A 74 -1.81 -0.05 3.22
N VAL A 75 -1.59 -1.35 3.02
CA VAL A 75 -1.55 -1.98 1.70
C VAL A 75 -2.75 -2.89 1.54
N TYR A 76 -3.48 -2.72 0.44
CA TYR A 76 -4.58 -3.60 0.05
C TYR A 76 -4.19 -4.34 -1.22
N ILE A 77 -3.94 -5.64 -1.10
CA ILE A 77 -3.55 -6.51 -2.21
C ILE A 77 -4.78 -7.28 -2.69
N ASP A 78 -5.23 -7.01 -3.90
CA ASP A 78 -6.38 -7.70 -4.49
C ASP A 78 -5.97 -9.02 -5.14
N LEU A 79 -6.39 -10.13 -4.53
CA LEU A 79 -6.14 -11.51 -4.97
C LEU A 79 -7.43 -12.25 -5.37
N ARG A 80 -8.54 -11.52 -5.59
CA ARG A 80 -9.80 -12.15 -6.02
C ARG A 80 -9.58 -12.98 -7.29
N GLY A 81 -10.13 -14.20 -7.28
CA GLY A 81 -10.01 -15.14 -8.40
C GLY A 81 -8.68 -15.91 -8.48
N GLN A 82 -7.74 -15.68 -7.56
CA GLN A 82 -6.48 -16.43 -7.46
C GLN A 82 -6.55 -17.48 -6.35
N LYS A 83 -5.94 -18.64 -6.57
CA LYS A 83 -5.70 -19.64 -5.51
C LYS A 83 -4.43 -19.29 -4.77
N TYR A 84 -4.44 -19.32 -3.44
CA TYR A 84 -3.24 -19.11 -2.64
C TYR A 84 -3.41 -19.69 -1.24
N SER A 85 -2.29 -19.92 -0.58
CA SER A 85 -2.24 -20.45 0.78
C SER A 85 -2.02 -19.36 1.82
N PRO A 86 -2.29 -19.63 3.12
CA PRO A 86 -1.82 -18.77 4.21
C PRO A 86 -0.31 -18.51 4.16
N ALA A 87 0.49 -19.50 3.74
CA ALA A 87 1.94 -19.35 3.60
C ALA A 87 2.33 -18.33 2.52
N ASP A 88 1.56 -18.23 1.42
CA ASP A 88 1.79 -17.21 0.39
C ASP A 88 1.55 -15.80 0.93
N ARG A 89 0.48 -15.62 1.73
CA ARG A 89 0.19 -14.34 2.39
C ARG A 89 1.32 -13.95 3.34
N ASP A 90 1.76 -14.89 4.18
CA ASP A 90 2.84 -14.66 5.14
C ASP A 90 4.18 -14.32 4.46
N ASP A 91 4.53 -15.02 3.38
CA ASP A 91 5.72 -14.73 2.58
C ASP A 91 5.66 -13.31 2.02
N ILE A 92 4.55 -12.96 1.35
CA ILE A 92 4.35 -11.62 0.77
C ILE A 92 4.47 -10.55 1.86
N LYS A 93 3.78 -10.72 2.99
CA LYS A 93 3.83 -9.79 4.12
C LYS A 93 5.25 -9.61 4.65
N LYS A 94 5.95 -10.70 4.99
CA LYS A 94 7.32 -10.67 5.52
C LYS A 94 8.27 -9.96 4.57
N ARG A 95 8.15 -10.24 3.26
CA ARG A 95 9.03 -9.64 2.25
C ARG A 95 8.77 -8.16 2.05
N ILE A 96 7.51 -7.70 2.10
CA ILE A 96 7.17 -6.27 2.08
C ILE A 96 7.72 -5.57 3.33
N VAL A 97 7.49 -6.12 4.53
CA VAL A 97 8.01 -5.55 5.79
C VAL A 97 9.54 -5.39 5.73
N ASN A 98 10.25 -6.46 5.33
CA ASN A 98 11.70 -6.46 5.24
C ASN A 98 12.20 -5.46 4.18
N LYS A 99 11.66 -5.49 2.96
CA LYS A 99 12.13 -4.63 1.87
C LYS A 99 11.78 -3.16 2.05
N SER A 100 10.66 -2.87 2.73
CA SER A 100 10.27 -1.51 3.11
C SER A 100 11.01 -1.00 4.35
N ASN A 101 11.89 -1.80 4.96
CA ASN A 101 12.60 -1.44 6.19
C ASN A 101 11.65 -1.06 7.34
N GLY A 102 10.51 -1.76 7.43
CA GLY A 102 9.51 -1.54 8.48
C GLY A 102 8.59 -0.33 8.29
N ILE A 103 8.67 0.40 7.17
CA ILE A 103 7.73 1.49 6.84
C ILE A 103 6.28 0.97 6.82
N ILE A 104 6.07 -0.21 6.19
CA ILE A 104 4.80 -0.93 6.26
C ILE A 104 4.94 -2.03 7.30
N LYS A 105 4.00 -2.11 8.25
CA LYS A 105 3.97 -3.18 9.25
C LYS A 105 3.19 -4.39 8.74
N PHE A 106 3.43 -5.55 9.35
CA PHE A 106 2.78 -6.80 8.97
C PHE A 106 1.24 -6.73 9.05
N ASP A 107 0.72 -6.02 10.05
CA ASP A 107 -0.71 -5.86 10.29
C ASP A 107 -1.35 -4.81 9.37
N ASP A 108 -0.55 -3.95 8.75
CA ASP A 108 -1.01 -2.93 7.79
C ASP A 108 -1.14 -3.49 6.36
N ILE A 109 -0.88 -4.78 6.15
CA ILE A 109 -1.03 -5.46 4.86
C ILE A 109 -2.28 -6.34 4.89
N LEU A 110 -3.23 -5.99 4.04
CA LEU A 110 -4.55 -6.59 3.94
C LEU A 110 -4.71 -7.20 2.55
N PHE A 111 -5.41 -8.33 2.49
CA PHE A 111 -5.71 -9.03 1.23
C PHE A 111 -7.21 -8.92 0.95
N ILE A 112 -7.55 -8.57 -0.29
CA ILE A 112 -8.93 -8.52 -0.78
C ILE A 112 -9.18 -9.76 -1.61
N GLY A 113 -10.29 -10.44 -1.36
CA GLY A 113 -10.56 -11.78 -1.91
C GLY A 113 -9.85 -12.85 -1.11
N GLY A 114 -10.40 -14.06 -1.13
CA GLY A 114 -10.00 -15.17 -0.28
C GLY A 114 -11.07 -15.48 0.73
N ASP A 115 -12.10 -16.16 0.25
CA ASP A 115 -12.85 -17.04 1.12
C ASP A 115 -12.12 -18.38 1.16
N GLU A 116 -12.28 -19.02 2.31
CA GLU A 116 -12.30 -20.46 2.54
C GLU A 116 -12.61 -21.32 1.29
#